data_AF-A0A7X7HDB5-F1
#
_entry.id   AF-A0A7X7HDB5-F1
#
_cell.length_a   1.000
_cell.length_b   1.000
_cell.length_c   1.000
_cell.angle_alpha   90.00
_cell.angle_beta   90.00
_cell.angle_gamma   90.00
#
_symmetry.space_group_name_H-M   'P 1'
#
loop_
_entity.id
_entity.type
_entity.pdbx_description
1 polymer ?
#
loop_
_entity_poly.entity_id
_entity_poly.type
_entity_poly.pdbx_seq_one_letter_code
_entity_poly.pdbx_strand_id
1 'polypeptide(L)' 'MIAKRLGVSVNTVKSQLRSSYRKLGVSSREEAVTAAIGLGLLTGGSTTQR' A
#
# COMPACT_ATOMS: atom_id res chain seq x y z
N MET A 1 8.35 -7.78 8.52
CA MET A 1 6.95 -7.27 8.57
C MET A 1 6.95 -5.76 8.79
N ILE A 2 6.22 -4.99 7.98
CA ILE A 2 6.12 -3.51 8.09
C ILE A 2 5.59 -3.08 9.46
N ALA A 3 4.65 -3.84 10.03
CA ALA A 3 4.07 -3.58 11.35
C ALA A 3 5.14 -3.43 12.46
N LYS A 4 6.12 -4.35 12.50
CA LYS A 4 7.25 -4.29 13.46
C LYS A 4 8.13 -3.05 13.25
N ARG A 5 8.37 -2.67 11.99
CA ARG A 5 9.18 -1.49 11.66
C ARG A 5 8.50 -0.18 12.06
N LEU A 6 7.18 -0.16 12.01
CA LEU A 6 6.35 1.00 12.38
C LEU A 6 5.90 0.97 13.84
N GLY A 7 6.26 -0.05 14.63
CA GLY A 7 5.83 -0.19 16.03
C GLY A 7 4.32 -0.42 16.22
N VAL A 8 3.62 -0.90 15.20
CA VAL A 8 2.15 -1.10 15.23
C VAL A 8 1.76 -2.56 15.14
N SER A 9 0.52 -2.88 15.53
CA SER A 9 -0.03 -4.22 15.35
C SER A 9 -0.32 -4.52 13.86
N VAL A 10 -0.34 -5.80 13.50
CA VAL A 10 -0.73 -6.25 12.15
C VAL A 10 -2.17 -5.82 11.82
N ASN A 11 -3.07 -5.80 12.81
CA ASN A 11 -4.44 -5.35 12.63
C ASN A 11 -4.50 -3.85 12.30
N THR A 12 -3.64 -3.04 12.91
CA THR A 12 -3.52 -1.61 12.60
C THR A 12 -3.08 -1.40 11.14
N VAL A 13 -2.18 -2.23 10.63
CA VAL A 13 -1.78 -2.19 9.21
C VAL A 13 -2.97 -2.56 8.31
N LYS A 14 -3.73 -3.61 8.64
CA LYS A 14 -4.93 -4.01 7.87
C LYS A 14 -5.99 -2.91 7.83
N SER A 15 -6.25 -2.23 8.95
CA SER A 15 -7.20 -1.12 9.01
C SER A 15 -6.74 0.08 8.18
N GLN A 16 -5.45 0.40 8.22
CA GLN A 16 -4.87 1.45 7.38
C GLN A 16 -4.99 1.12 5.89
N LEU A 17 -4.67 -0.12 5.48
CA LEU A 17 -4.84 -0.59 4.10
C LEU A 17 -6.28 -0.45 3.63
N ARG A 18 -7.26 -0.85 4.45
CA ARG A 18 -8.69 -0.72 4.12
C ARG A 18 -9.10 0.74 3.90
N SER A 19 -8.55 1.65 4.70
CA SER A 19 -8.79 3.09 4.55
C SER A 19 -8.16 3.61 3.25
N SER A 20 -6.93 3.21 2.94
CA SER A 20 -6.27 3.57 1.68
C SER A 20 -7.03 3.04 0.47
N TYR A 21 -7.50 1.80 0.50
CA TYR A 21 -8.28 1.22 -0.59
C TYR A 21 -9.59 1.99 -0.82
N ARG A 22 -10.31 2.31 0.27
CA ARG A 22 -11.53 3.12 0.17
C ARG A 22 -11.26 4.51 -0.42
N LYS A 23 -10.15 5.15 -0.05
CA LYS A 23 -9.77 6.48 -0.56
C LYS A 23 -9.37 6.44 -2.04
N LEU A 24 -8.80 5.32 -2.48
CA LEU A 24 -8.42 5.10 -3.87
C LEU A 24 -9.57 4.52 -4.72
N GLY A 25 -10.71 4.16 -4.10
CA GLY A 25 -11.84 3.55 -4.79
C GLY A 25 -11.58 2.12 -5.28
N VAL A 26 -10.65 1.40 -4.66
CA VAL A 26 -10.19 0.06 -5.07
C VAL A 26 -10.57 -1.01 -4.04
N SER A 27 -10.55 -2.27 -4.45
CA SER A 27 -10.93 -3.42 -3.62
C SER A 27 -9.78 -4.37 -3.30
N SER A 28 -8.71 -4.32 -4.09
CA SER A 28 -7.55 -5.23 -3.99
C SER A 28 -6.23 -4.47 -3.88
N ARG A 29 -5.17 -5.19 -3.48
CA ARG A 29 -3.81 -4.64 -3.41
C ARG A 29 -3.31 -4.30 -4.81
N GLU A 30 -3.59 -5.18 -5.76
CA GLU A 30 -3.19 -5.07 -7.15
C GLU A 30 -3.84 -3.84 -7.80
N GLU A 31 -5.15 -3.65 -7.60
CA GLU A 31 -5.84 -2.43 -8.02
C GLU A 31 -5.26 -1.19 -7.36
N ALA A 32 -4.95 -1.24 -6.06
CA ALA A 32 -4.35 -0.11 -5.34
C ALA A 32 -3.00 0.28 -5.92
N VAL A 33 -2.16 -0.69 -6.29
CA VAL A 33 -0.86 -0.45 -6.93
C VAL A 33 -1.05 0.16 -8.31
N THR A 34 -1.95 -0.41 -9.13
CA THR A 34 -2.26 0.12 -10.48
C THR A 34 -2.80 1.54 -10.41
N ALA A 35 -3.74 1.81 -9.49
CA ALA A 35 -4.29 3.15 -9.26
C ALA A 35 -3.21 4.13 -8.80
N ALA A 36 -2.34 3.72 -7.87
CA ALA A 36 -1.25 4.56 -7.39
C ALA A 36 -0.21 4.88 -8.49
N ILE A 37 0.05 3.95 -9.41
CA ILE A 37 0.89 4.20 -10.60
C ILE A 37 0.20 5.19 -11.55
N GLY A 38 -1.09 4.97 -11.86
CA GLY A 38 -1.88 5.86 -12.71
C GLY A 38 -2.00 7.29 -12.17
N LEU A 39 -2.00 7.45 -10.84
CA LEU A 39 -2.01 8.74 -10.15
C LEU A 39 -0.60 9.35 -9.98
N GLY A 40 0.47 8.67 -10.40
CA GLY A 40 1.85 9.12 -10.20
C GLY A 40 2.33 9.09 -8.74
N LEU A 41 1.59 8.45 -7.83
CA LEU A 41 1.95 8.29 -6.41
C LEU A 41 3.05 7.24 -6.20
N LEU A 42 3.13 6.29 -7.12
CA LEU A 42 4.21 5.32 -7.20
C LEU A 42 4.81 5.41 -8.60
N THR A 43 6.07 5.83 -8.67
CA THR A 43 6.92 5.43 -9.79
C THR A 43 7.23 3.95 -9.59
N GLY A 44 7.15 3.14 -10.65
CA GLY A 44 7.49 1.72 -10.61
C GLY A 44 8.97 1.54 -10.27
N GLY A 45 9.34 1.79 -9.02
CA GLY A 45 10.67 1.61 -8.50
C GLY A 45 10.91 0.13 -8.49
N SER A 46 11.56 -0.35 -9.54
CA SER A 46 12.45 -1.49 -9.49
C SER A 46 13.43 -1.21 -8.35
N THR A 47 13.01 -1.57 -7.13
CA THR A 47 13.94 -1.72 -6.02
C THR A 47 14.76 -2.94 -6.39
N THR A 48 15.80 -2.72 -7.20
CA THR A 48 16.98 -3.56 -7.22
C THR A 48 17.44 -3.69 -5.77
N GLN A 49 16.99 -4.75 -5.11
CA GLN A 49 17.69 -5.27 -3.94
C GLN A 49 18.94 -5.96 -4.48
N ARG A 50 20.08 -5.29 -4.33
CA ARG A 50 21.41 -5.89 -4.24
C ARG A 50 21.79 -5.96 -2.78
#